data_AF-A0A3M9ZCG8-F1
#
_entry.id   AF-A0A3M9ZCG8-F1
#
_cell.length_a   1.000
_cell.length_b   1.000
_cell.length_c   1.000
_cell.angle_alpha   90.00
_cell.angle_beta   90.00
_cell.angle_gamma   90.00
#
_symmetry.space_group_name_H-M   'P 1'
#
loop_
_entity.id
_entity.type
_entity.pdbx_description
1 polymer ?
#
loop_
_entity_poly.entity_id
_entity_poly.type
_entity_poly.pdbx_seq_one_letter_code
_entity_poly.pdbx_strand_id
1 'polypeptide(L)'
;MSEIRTHLGSLKPKAYLEHLIRIGCTYEVDEAGVRGLVHGKKALFITSRGGNYASGSPFGEDHQEPYLRTIFGSFGIQDVEFVNVNNLVLGDREKSMLAAQASLQTLAAHW
;
A
#
# COMPACT_ATOMS: atom_id res chain seq x y z
N MET A 1 -21.44 23.15 18.55
CA MET A 1 -21.59 21.85 17.88
C MET A 1 -20.91 21.93 16.51
N SER A 2 -19.60 21.66 16.45
CA SER A 2 -18.85 21.71 15.19
C SER A 2 -19.20 20.51 14.33
N GLU A 3 -19.70 20.75 13.13
CA GLU A 3 -19.99 19.72 12.13
C GLU A 3 -18.73 18.95 11.77
N ILE A 4 -18.74 17.63 12.02
CA ILE A 4 -17.76 16.71 11.46
C ILE A 4 -18.15 16.53 9.98
N ARG A 5 -17.54 17.34 9.10
CA ARG A 5 -17.55 17.07 7.67
C ARG A 5 -16.63 15.89 7.39
N THR A 6 -17.16 14.68 7.46
CA THR A 6 -16.49 13.51 6.87
C THR A 6 -16.62 13.65 5.34
N HIS A 7 -15.59 14.21 4.69
CA HIS A 7 -15.49 14.12 3.24
C HIS A 7 -15.38 12.64 2.85
N LEU A 8 -16.45 12.12 2.24
CA LEU A 8 -16.57 10.81 1.62
C LEU A 8 -15.68 10.71 0.36
N GLY A 9 -14.39 11.08 0.48
CA GLY A 9 -13.40 11.09 -0.60
C GLY A 9 -12.49 9.86 -0.62
N SER A 10 -12.58 8.97 0.37
CA SER A 10 -11.64 7.87 0.60
C SER A 10 -11.94 6.58 -0.18
N LEU A 11 -13.03 6.51 -0.96
CA LEU A 11 -13.41 5.27 -1.66
C LEU A 11 -12.66 5.04 -2.99
N LYS A 12 -11.95 6.05 -3.51
CA LYS A 12 -11.31 5.96 -4.84
C LYS A 12 -10.25 4.84 -4.95
N PRO A 13 -9.35 4.63 -3.96
CA PRO A 13 -8.35 3.57 -4.05
C PRO A 13 -8.99 2.18 -4.03
N LYS A 14 -10.00 1.96 -3.17
CA LYS A 14 -10.70 0.68 -3.08
C LYS A 14 -11.43 0.35 -4.40
N ALA A 15 -12.16 1.31 -4.95
CA ALA A 15 -12.87 1.14 -6.22
C ALA A 15 -11.91 0.88 -7.39
N TYR A 16 -10.75 1.56 -7.41
CA TYR A 16 -9.71 1.29 -8.40
C TYR A 16 -9.17 -0.14 -8.28
N LEU A 17 -8.87 -0.60 -7.07
CA LEU A 17 -8.41 -1.98 -6.84
C LEU A 17 -9.47 -3.01 -7.25
N GLU A 18 -10.74 -2.76 -6.94
CA GLU A 18 -11.86 -3.62 -7.38
C GLU A 18 -11.95 -3.74 -8.89
N HIS A 19 -11.60 -2.70 -9.65
CA HIS A 19 -11.53 -2.80 -11.11
C HIS A 19 -10.39 -3.69 -11.61
N LEU A 20 -9.29 -3.79 -10.87
CA LEU A 20 -8.15 -4.66 -11.21
C LEU A 20 -8.39 -6.13 -10.86
N ILE A 21 -9.26 -6.43 -9.88
CA ILE A 21 -9.55 -7.80 -9.44
C ILE A 21 -10.50 -8.46 -10.45
N ARG A 22 -9.95 -9.20 -11.42
CA ARG A 22 -10.71 -9.79 -12.54
C ARG A 22 -10.25 -11.21 -12.84
N ILE A 23 -11.17 -12.17 -12.73
CA ILE A 23 -10.95 -13.58 -13.11
C ILE A 23 -10.62 -13.66 -14.60
N GLY A 24 -9.58 -14.41 -14.95
CA GLY A 24 -9.08 -14.56 -16.32
C GLY A 24 -8.26 -13.38 -16.84
N CYS A 25 -8.04 -12.34 -16.02
CA CYS A 25 -7.19 -11.19 -16.38
C CYS A 25 -6.02 -11.02 -15.40
N THR A 26 -6.29 -10.96 -14.11
CA THR A 26 -5.25 -10.77 -13.07
C THR A 26 -5.06 -12.00 -12.20
N TYR A 27 -6.08 -12.84 -12.08
CA TYR A 27 -6.00 -14.14 -11.41
C TYR A 27 -6.98 -15.14 -12.04
N GLU A 28 -6.80 -16.41 -11.74
CA GLU A 28 -7.71 -17.52 -12.02
C GLU A 28 -8.01 -18.29 -10.74
N VAL A 29 -9.08 -19.08 -10.77
CA VAL A 29 -9.46 -19.99 -9.69
C VAL A 29 -9.69 -21.36 -10.29
N ASP A 30 -9.00 -22.37 -9.75
CA ASP A 30 -9.20 -23.77 -10.09
C ASP A 30 -9.34 -24.62 -8.80
N GLU A 31 -9.37 -25.95 -8.94
CA GLU A 31 -9.51 -26.87 -7.81
C GLU A 31 -8.38 -26.75 -6.78
N ALA A 32 -7.20 -26.24 -7.17
CA ALA A 32 -6.06 -26.00 -6.28
C ALA A 32 -6.10 -24.62 -5.60
N GLY A 33 -7.02 -23.74 -6.00
CA GLY A 33 -7.25 -22.43 -5.38
C GLY A 33 -7.00 -21.26 -6.33
N VAL A 34 -6.58 -20.12 -5.77
CA VAL A 34 -6.32 -18.87 -6.52
C VAL A 34 -4.91 -18.89 -7.11
N ARG A 35 -4.81 -18.70 -8.43
CA ARG A 35 -3.53 -18.55 -9.15
C ARG A 35 -3.45 -17.17 -9.78
N GLY A 36 -2.40 -16.41 -9.45
CA GLY A 36 -2.12 -15.13 -10.11
C GLY A 36 -1.67 -15.30 -11.57
N LEU A 37 -1.95 -14.30 -12.42
CA LEU A 37 -1.58 -14.32 -13.85
C LEU A 37 -0.50 -13.29 -14.22
N VAL A 38 -0.17 -12.37 -13.30
CA VAL A 38 0.66 -11.18 -13.55
C VAL A 38 2.07 -11.38 -13.00
N HIS A 39 2.78 -12.37 -13.54
CA HIS A 39 4.14 -12.70 -13.10
C HIS A 39 5.22 -11.81 -13.73
N GLY A 40 6.41 -11.76 -13.10
CA GLY A 40 7.55 -11.02 -13.61
C GLY A 40 7.31 -9.50 -13.66
N LYS A 41 6.50 -9.00 -12.72
CA LYS A 41 6.20 -7.58 -12.54
C LYS A 41 6.55 -7.16 -11.13
N LYS A 42 6.89 -5.89 -10.97
CA LYS A 42 7.14 -5.24 -9.69
C LYS A 42 6.03 -4.23 -9.40
N ALA A 43 5.73 -4.00 -8.13
CA ALA A 43 4.84 -2.92 -7.70
C ALA A 43 5.51 -2.08 -6.60
N LEU A 44 5.40 -0.76 -6.71
CA LEU A 44 5.84 0.19 -5.69
C LEU A 44 4.62 0.90 -5.09
N PHE A 45 4.51 0.88 -3.77
CA PHE A 45 3.54 1.68 -3.04
C PHE A 45 4.25 2.73 -2.21
N ILE A 46 3.87 3.99 -2.42
CA ILE A 46 4.32 5.11 -1.61
C ILE A 46 3.13 5.58 -0.78
N THR A 47 3.23 5.48 0.54
CA THR A 47 2.13 5.83 1.45
C THR A 47 2.57 6.89 2.45
N SER A 48 1.62 7.71 2.91
CA SER A 48 1.86 8.79 3.88
C SER A 48 0.97 8.60 5.10
N ARG A 49 1.53 8.70 6.31
CA ARG A 49 0.83 8.39 7.56
C ARG A 49 1.14 9.45 8.62
N GLY A 50 0.11 9.84 9.38
CA GLY A 50 0.25 10.85 10.44
C GLY A 50 1.08 10.35 11.63
N GLY A 51 0.89 9.09 12.01
CA GLY A 51 1.67 8.37 13.02
C GLY A 51 2.46 7.20 12.43
N ASN A 52 3.11 6.42 13.30
CA ASN A 52 3.81 5.18 12.94
C ASN A 52 2.98 3.98 13.40
N TYR A 53 2.61 3.10 12.47
CA TYR A 53 1.77 1.92 12.70
C TYR A 53 2.57 0.62 12.74
N ALA A 54 3.86 0.68 13.09
CA ALA A 54 4.66 -0.51 13.34
C ALA A 54 4.05 -1.35 14.48
N SER A 55 4.31 -2.65 14.45
CA SER A 55 3.82 -3.56 15.49
C SER A 55 4.21 -3.08 16.88
N GLY A 56 3.24 -3.06 17.80
CA GLY A 56 3.41 -2.53 19.16
C GLY A 56 3.26 -1.01 19.28
N SER A 57 2.89 -0.28 18.21
CA SER A 57 2.58 1.15 18.31
C SER A 57 1.29 1.40 19.12
N PRO A 58 1.16 2.57 19.76
CA PRO A 58 -0.08 2.96 20.44
C PRO A 58 -1.24 3.29 19.48
N PHE A 59 -0.97 3.35 18.16
CA PHE A 59 -1.95 3.73 17.14
C PHE A 59 -2.68 2.52 16.53
N GLY A 60 -2.38 1.31 17.02
CA GLY A 60 -2.89 0.06 16.46
C GLY A 60 -2.05 -0.43 15.28
N GLU A 61 -2.64 -1.36 14.53
CA GLU A 61 -1.97 -2.06 13.44
C GLU A 61 -2.18 -1.37 12.07
N ASP A 62 -1.23 -1.59 11.17
CA ASP A 62 -1.33 -1.15 9.78
C ASP A 62 -2.27 -2.07 8.98
N HIS A 63 -3.34 -1.49 8.42
CA HIS A 63 -4.27 -2.19 7.53
C HIS A 63 -4.03 -1.91 6.05
N GLN A 64 -3.19 -0.92 5.70
CA GLN A 64 -3.00 -0.49 4.33
C GLN A 64 -2.01 -1.39 3.59
N GLU A 65 -0.80 -1.57 4.14
CA GLU A 65 0.24 -2.38 3.49
C GLU A 65 -0.12 -3.86 3.41
N PRO A 66 -0.59 -4.53 4.48
CA PRO A 66 -0.95 -5.95 4.39
C PRO A 66 -2.07 -6.20 3.38
N TYR A 67 -3.05 -5.29 3.28
CA TYR A 67 -4.13 -5.38 2.31
C TYR A 67 -3.64 -5.30 0.86
N LEU A 68 -2.76 -4.34 0.56
CA LEU A 68 -2.18 -4.16 -0.76
C LEU A 68 -1.26 -5.33 -1.15
N ARG A 69 -0.42 -5.82 -0.22
CA ARG A 69 0.40 -7.02 -0.43
C ARG A 69 -0.47 -8.24 -0.74
N THR A 70 -1.58 -8.41 -0.03
CA THR A 70 -2.51 -9.52 -0.26
C THR A 70 -3.13 -9.45 -1.66
N ILE A 71 -3.58 -8.28 -2.11
CA ILE A 71 -4.18 -8.12 -3.44
C ILE A 71 -3.15 -8.35 -4.55
N PHE A 72 -2.00 -7.69 -4.48
CA PHE A 72 -1.01 -7.79 -5.56
C PHE A 72 -0.34 -9.17 -5.57
N GLY A 73 -0.18 -9.79 -4.40
CA GLY A 73 0.24 -11.18 -4.28
C GLY A 73 -0.75 -12.15 -4.92
N SER A 74 -2.07 -11.94 -4.78
CA SER A 74 -3.08 -12.77 -5.44
C SER A 74 -3.07 -12.63 -6.97
N PHE A 75 -2.59 -11.49 -7.49
CA PHE A 75 -2.32 -11.31 -8.92
C PHE A 75 -1.04 -12.01 -9.39
N GLY A 76 -0.21 -12.51 -8.48
CA GLY A 76 1.08 -13.13 -8.80
C GLY A 76 2.27 -12.16 -8.81
N ILE A 77 2.07 -10.93 -8.33
CA ILE A 77 3.11 -9.90 -8.18
C ILE A 77 3.73 -10.05 -6.78
N GLN A 78 4.91 -10.68 -6.73
CA GLN A 78 5.61 -10.97 -5.47
C GLN A 78 6.65 -9.90 -5.11
N ASP A 79 7.22 -9.25 -6.12
CA ASP A 79 8.16 -8.15 -5.95
C ASP A 79 7.36 -6.87 -5.67
N VAL A 80 7.04 -6.66 -4.39
CA VAL A 80 6.25 -5.53 -3.91
C VAL A 80 7.04 -4.72 -2.89
N GLU A 81 7.37 -3.50 -3.28
CA GLU A 81 8.12 -2.54 -2.47
C GLU A 81 7.20 -1.50 -1.85
N PHE A 82 7.52 -1.09 -0.61
CA PHE A 82 6.79 -0.06 0.12
C PHE A 82 7.73 1.03 0.63
N VAL A 83 7.36 2.28 0.37
CA VAL A 83 7.94 3.45 1.02
C VAL A 83 6.85 4.11 1.86
N ASN A 84 6.83 3.80 3.15
CA ASN A 84 5.89 4.37 4.10
C ASN A 84 6.49 5.58 4.80
N VAL A 85 5.95 6.75 4.50
CA VAL A 85 6.31 8.01 5.14
C VAL A 85 5.48 8.17 6.40
N ASN A 86 6.01 7.71 7.52
CA ASN A 86 5.35 7.77 8.84
C ASN A 86 5.57 9.11 9.54
N ASN A 87 4.89 9.33 10.67
CA ASN A 87 5.13 10.45 11.60
C ASN A 87 5.00 11.85 10.97
N LEU A 88 4.17 12.01 9.94
CA LEU A 88 4.00 13.30 9.26
C LEU A 88 3.21 14.33 10.09
N VAL A 89 2.56 13.89 11.17
CA VAL A 89 1.80 14.74 12.11
C VAL A 89 2.32 14.57 13.55
N LEU A 90 2.61 13.34 13.97
CA LEU A 90 2.93 13.01 15.36
C LEU A 90 4.44 12.85 15.65
N GLY A 91 5.30 13.23 14.70
CA GLY A 91 6.74 13.23 14.91
C GLY A 91 7.45 14.24 14.00
N ASP A 92 8.70 13.95 13.67
CA ASP A 92 9.52 14.82 12.84
C ASP A 92 9.18 14.61 11.36
N ARG A 93 8.34 15.52 10.85
CA ARG A 93 7.89 15.52 9.46
C ARG A 93 9.05 15.69 8.49
N GLU A 94 9.98 16.60 8.74
CA GLU A 94 11.07 16.91 7.81
C GLU A 94 12.01 15.73 7.70
N LYS A 95 12.43 15.16 8.83
CA LYS A 95 13.24 13.94 8.87
C LYS A 95 12.57 12.77 8.14
N SER A 96 11.26 12.59 8.34
CA SER A 96 10.51 11.50 7.70
C SER A 96 10.42 11.68 6.18
N MET A 97 10.22 12.91 5.70
CA MET A 97 10.22 13.23 4.27
C MET A 97 11.60 13.04 3.63
N LEU A 98 12.67 13.50 4.29
CA LEU A 98 14.05 13.33 3.80
C LEU A 98 14.43 11.85 3.71
N ALA A 99 14.09 11.05 4.71
CA ALA A 99 14.32 9.61 4.70
C ALA A 99 13.57 8.93 3.54
N ALA A 100 12.29 9.26 3.33
CA ALA A 100 11.51 8.73 2.22
C ALA A 100 12.09 9.11 0.86
N GLN A 101 12.54 10.35 0.68
CA GLN A 101 13.17 10.81 -0.55
C GLN A 101 14.47 10.07 -0.84
N ALA A 102 15.31 9.84 0.17
CA ALA A 102 16.54 9.06 0.03
C ALA A 102 16.27 7.59 -0.34
N SER A 103 15.27 6.96 0.30
CA SER A 103 14.83 5.61 -0.05
C SER A 103 14.36 5.53 -1.51
N LEU A 104 13.55 6.50 -1.96
CA LEU A 104 13.07 6.56 -3.34
C LEU A 104 14.20 6.79 -4.36
N GLN A 105 15.18 7.62 -4.04
CA GLN A 105 16.36 7.83 -4.88
C GLN A 105 17.17 6.54 -5.03
N THR A 106 17.35 5.80 -3.93
CA THR A 106 18.08 4.52 -3.92
C THR A 106 17.35 3.48 -4.76
N LEU A 107 16.03 3.39 -4.60
CA LEU A 107 15.17 2.46 -5.31
C LEU A 107 15.12 2.78 -6.80
N ALA A 108 15.01 4.06 -7.18
CA ALA A 108 15.01 4.50 -8.57
C ALA A 108 16.32 4.18 -9.31
N ALA A 109 17.47 4.14 -8.60
CA ALA A 109 18.76 3.80 -9.20
C ALA A 109 18.88 2.32 -9.59
N HIS A 110 18.02 1.43 -9.06
CA HIS A 110 18.11 -0.02 -9.22
C HIS A 110 16.76 -0.66 -9.62
N TRP A 111 15.83 0.13 -10.16
CA TRP A 111 14.45 -0.28 -10.39
C TRP A 111 14.29 -1.30 -11.53
#